data_AF-A0A9E8MZC6-F1
#
_entry.id   AF-A0A9E8MZC6-F1
#
_cell.length_a   1.000
_cell.length_b   1.000
_cell.length_c   1.000
_cell.angle_alpha   90.00
_cell.angle_beta   90.00
_cell.angle_gamma   90.00
#
_symmetry.space_group_name_H-M   'P 1'
#
loop_
_entity.id
_entity.type
_entity.pdbx_description
1 polymer ?
#
loop_
_entity_poly.entity_id
_entity_poly.type
_entity_poly.pdbx_seq_one_letter_code
_entity_poly.pdbx_strand_id
1 'polypeptide(L)'
;MNFYLYLACPFENTSSIWYGVEYNKNVSNRINEQRKNSEYRTFINKSEKEFKTYDFQDVEYFERLGYSDDRDGFIEAIKEKKPNINEKKQIILVPKKDVFEKRLGNSFPWIFGSFGIGAFILLAMVLIPKIDEKELNDFKKNKPLKEDDLKDMIGFLNPMGENKATAILLLLNIIVFLIMTFDGLNIVSPTPKELLEIGGNRRFEVMNGEYWRLFSSMFIHGGLLHLFMNLIGLGLGSSLLEKVLGSVKLIIIYIVCGILASLASIYWHENTVSVGASRCYFRALWTNFSLYSF
;
A
#
# COMPACT_ATOMS: atom_id res chain seq x y z
N MET A 1 -20.11 -2.92 -26.36
CA MET A 1 -20.30 -1.55 -25.85
C MET A 1 -20.90 -1.67 -24.47
N ASN A 2 -20.44 -0.86 -23.52
CA ASN A 2 -21.01 -0.82 -22.18
C ASN A 2 -21.90 0.40 -22.07
N PHE A 3 -23.11 0.22 -21.57
CA PHE A 3 -23.95 1.30 -21.14
C PHE A 3 -23.69 1.53 -19.65
N TYR A 4 -23.52 2.78 -19.26
CA TYR A 4 -23.39 3.22 -17.88
C TYR A 4 -24.50 4.24 -17.59
N LEU A 5 -25.09 4.15 -16.42
CA LEU A 5 -26.09 5.09 -15.92
C LEU A 5 -25.82 5.35 -14.45
N TYR A 6 -25.60 6.61 -14.12
CA TYR A 6 -25.36 7.09 -12.77
C TYR A 6 -26.61 7.80 -12.26
N LEU A 7 -27.21 7.29 -11.19
CA LEU A 7 -28.39 7.91 -10.57
C LEU A 7 -28.04 8.33 -9.15
N ALA A 8 -28.38 9.58 -8.81
CA ALA A 8 -28.12 10.14 -7.49
C ALA A 8 -29.37 10.74 -6.85
N CYS A 9 -29.53 10.54 -5.54
CA CYS A 9 -30.56 11.21 -4.73
C CYS A 9 -29.92 11.93 -3.53
N PRO A 10 -30.46 13.09 -3.12
CA PRO A 10 -29.90 13.85 -2.01
C PRO A 10 -30.13 13.15 -0.68
N PHE A 11 -29.15 13.21 0.21
CA PHE A 11 -29.34 12.81 1.61
C PHE A 11 -30.16 13.88 2.35
N GLU A 12 -31.11 13.44 3.17
CA GLU A 12 -32.04 14.34 3.85
C GLU A 12 -31.34 15.48 4.59
N ASN A 13 -31.90 16.68 4.48
CA ASN A 13 -31.44 17.90 5.13
C ASN A 13 -29.99 18.32 4.81
N THR A 14 -29.40 17.81 3.71
CA THR A 14 -28.06 18.24 3.27
C THR A 14 -28.03 18.61 1.79
N SER A 15 -27.24 19.64 1.47
CA SER A 15 -27.04 20.08 0.08
C SER A 15 -25.79 19.48 -0.57
N SER A 16 -24.96 18.78 0.21
CA SER A 16 -23.63 18.33 -0.17
C SER A 16 -23.46 16.81 -0.19
N ILE A 17 -24.40 16.03 0.36
CA ILE A 17 -24.31 14.57 0.45
C ILE A 17 -25.37 13.95 -0.45
N TRP A 18 -24.95 12.94 -1.21
CA TRP A 18 -25.78 12.25 -2.19
C TRP A 18 -25.57 10.75 -2.07
N TYR A 19 -26.65 9.99 -2.19
CA TYR A 19 -26.57 8.56 -2.45
C TYR A 19 -26.49 8.32 -3.95
N GLY A 20 -25.49 7.56 -4.38
CA GLY A 20 -25.28 7.20 -5.79
C GLY A 20 -25.48 5.71 -6.00
N VAL A 21 -26.24 5.33 -7.03
CA VAL A 21 -26.31 3.94 -7.50
C VAL A 21 -25.92 3.93 -8.98
N GLU A 22 -24.91 3.10 -9.28
CA GLU A 22 -24.44 2.89 -10.65
C GLU A 22 -25.15 1.66 -11.24
N TYR A 23 -25.60 1.81 -12.48
CA TYR A 23 -26.08 0.71 -13.30
C TYR A 23 -25.20 0.59 -14.53
N ASN A 24 -24.84 -0.64 -14.89
CA ASN A 24 -24.14 -0.90 -16.14
C ASN A 24 -24.73 -2.12 -16.87
N LYS A 25 -24.60 -2.13 -18.19
CA LYS A 25 -25.02 -3.25 -19.04
C LYS A 25 -24.08 -3.40 -20.23
N ASN A 26 -23.51 -4.59 -20.38
CA ASN A 26 -22.75 -4.94 -21.58
C ASN A 26 -23.71 -5.32 -22.72
N VAL A 27 -23.50 -4.71 -23.89
CA VAL A 27 -24.25 -4.99 -25.11
C VAL A 27 -23.27 -5.30 -26.24
N SER A 28 -23.56 -6.36 -26.99
CA SER A 28 -22.71 -6.78 -28.12
C SER A 28 -22.57 -5.68 -29.17
N ASN A 29 -21.37 -5.50 -29.71
CA ASN A 29 -21.14 -4.56 -30.82
C ASN A 29 -21.72 -5.06 -32.15
N ARG A 30 -22.14 -6.34 -32.24
CA ARG A 30 -22.57 -6.98 -33.48
C ARG A 30 -24.05 -6.77 -33.82
N ILE A 31 -24.84 -6.18 -32.92
CA ILE A 31 -26.26 -5.92 -33.16
C ILE A 31 -26.48 -4.58 -33.88
N ASN A 32 -27.59 -4.45 -34.62
CA ASN A 32 -27.90 -3.24 -35.38
C ASN A 32 -28.28 -2.05 -34.49
N GLU A 33 -28.18 -0.83 -35.03
CA GLU A 33 -28.41 0.42 -34.27
C GLU A 33 -29.84 0.55 -33.72
N GLN A 34 -30.86 0.11 -34.47
CA GLN A 34 -32.25 0.11 -33.98
C GLN A 34 -32.42 -0.75 -32.73
N ARG A 35 -31.82 -1.94 -32.72
CA ARG A 35 -31.84 -2.85 -31.57
C ARG A 35 -31.00 -2.30 -30.41
N LYS A 36 -29.86 -1.67 -30.67
CA LYS A 36 -29.08 -0.98 -29.63
C LYS A 36 -29.90 0.11 -28.93
N ASN A 37 -30.62 0.95 -29.69
CA ASN A 37 -31.47 1.99 -29.13
C ASN A 37 -32.63 1.43 -28.29
N SER A 38 -33.23 0.32 -28.73
CA SER A 38 -34.24 -0.42 -27.95
C SER A 38 -33.67 -0.95 -26.63
N GLU A 39 -32.50 -1.59 -26.68
CA GLU A 39 -31.80 -2.10 -25.50
C GLU A 39 -31.41 -0.99 -24.52
N TYR A 40 -30.98 0.16 -25.03
CA TYR A 40 -30.63 1.34 -24.22
C TYR A 40 -31.84 1.93 -23.50
N ARG A 41 -32.97 2.12 -24.20
CA ARG A 41 -34.22 2.58 -23.58
C ARG A 41 -34.74 1.62 -22.52
N THR A 42 -34.65 0.32 -22.81
CA THR A 42 -35.07 -0.73 -21.87
C THR A 42 -34.19 -0.72 -20.62
N PHE A 43 -32.88 -0.55 -20.80
CA PHE A 43 -31.91 -0.41 -19.72
C PHE A 43 -32.24 0.79 -18.82
N ILE A 44 -32.41 1.99 -19.39
CA ILE A 44 -32.76 3.19 -18.60
C ILE A 44 -34.05 2.98 -17.81
N ASN A 45 -35.14 2.56 -18.47
CA ASN A 45 -36.44 2.39 -17.80
C ASN A 45 -36.38 1.38 -16.64
N LYS A 46 -35.62 0.30 -16.83
CA LYS A 46 -35.42 -0.72 -15.80
C LYS A 46 -34.62 -0.14 -14.63
N SER A 47 -33.48 0.50 -14.90
CA SER A 47 -32.61 1.09 -13.88
C SER A 47 -33.30 2.18 -13.08
N GLU A 48 -34.08 3.06 -13.71
CA GLU A 48 -34.86 4.08 -13.00
C GLU A 48 -35.93 3.47 -12.09
N LYS A 49 -36.59 2.39 -12.54
CA LYS A 49 -37.59 1.70 -11.72
C LYS A 49 -36.95 1.05 -10.50
N GLU A 50 -35.82 0.38 -10.70
CA GLU A 50 -35.04 -0.21 -9.60
C GLU A 50 -34.54 0.84 -8.61
N PHE A 51 -34.06 1.99 -9.11
CA PHE A 51 -33.58 3.08 -8.27
C PHE A 51 -34.68 3.69 -7.39
N LYS A 52 -35.89 3.86 -7.93
CA LYS A 52 -37.04 4.39 -7.18
C LYS A 52 -37.49 3.49 -6.04
N THR A 53 -37.27 2.18 -6.16
CA THR A 53 -37.61 1.20 -5.14
C THR A 53 -36.38 0.76 -4.34
N TYR A 54 -35.23 1.40 -4.52
CA TYR A 54 -33.99 1.01 -3.86
C TYR A 54 -34.07 1.31 -2.37
N ASP A 55 -33.88 0.27 -1.55
CA ASP A 55 -33.81 0.42 -0.10
C ASP A 55 -32.38 0.75 0.32
N PHE A 56 -32.16 2.00 0.71
CA PHE A 56 -30.87 2.49 1.22
C PHE A 56 -30.62 2.10 2.69
N GLN A 57 -31.58 1.47 3.37
CA GLN A 57 -31.41 0.94 4.72
C GLN A 57 -30.92 -0.52 4.70
N ASP A 58 -31.22 -1.27 3.63
CA ASP A 58 -30.74 -2.63 3.37
C ASP A 58 -29.34 -2.64 2.70
N VAL A 59 -28.35 -2.10 3.41
CA VAL A 59 -26.96 -1.99 2.96
C VAL A 59 -26.00 -2.29 4.10
N GLU A 60 -24.88 -2.97 3.81
CA GLU A 60 -23.87 -3.29 4.83
C GLU A 60 -23.06 -2.06 5.22
N TYR A 61 -22.66 -1.26 4.23
CA TYR A 61 -21.99 0.01 4.44
C TYR A 61 -22.11 0.93 3.22
N PHE A 62 -21.80 2.20 3.44
CA PHE A 62 -21.65 3.18 2.36
C PHE A 62 -20.18 3.43 2.08
N GLU A 63 -19.80 3.31 0.82
CA GLU A 63 -18.50 3.76 0.34
C GLU A 63 -18.58 5.23 -0.07
N ARG A 64 -17.71 6.06 0.51
CA ARG A 64 -17.47 7.40 0.00
C ARG A 64 -16.56 7.32 -1.23
N LEU A 65 -17.05 7.79 -2.38
CA LEU A 65 -16.23 7.86 -3.59
C LEU A 65 -15.16 8.96 -3.48
N GLY A 66 -13.92 8.57 -3.78
CA GLY A 66 -12.82 9.49 -4.05
C GLY A 66 -12.88 10.04 -5.49
N TYR A 67 -11.89 10.83 -5.90
CA TYR A 67 -11.79 11.29 -7.28
C TYR A 67 -11.58 10.10 -8.22
N SER A 68 -12.59 9.81 -9.05
CA SER A 68 -12.63 8.71 -10.01
C SER A 68 -13.65 8.99 -11.10
N ASP A 69 -13.56 8.29 -12.23
CA ASP A 69 -14.50 8.41 -13.36
C ASP A 69 -15.96 8.19 -12.92
N ASP A 70 -16.20 7.23 -12.01
CA ASP A 70 -17.53 6.97 -11.47
C ASP A 70 -18.06 8.16 -10.65
N ARG A 71 -17.18 8.80 -9.87
CA ARG A 71 -17.55 10.01 -9.13
C ARG A 71 -17.97 11.12 -10.09
N ASP A 72 -17.23 11.29 -11.18
CA ASP A 72 -17.51 12.33 -12.17
C ASP A 72 -18.86 12.09 -12.86
N GLY A 73 -19.19 10.83 -13.18
CA GLY A 73 -20.51 10.44 -13.68
C GLY A 73 -21.66 10.82 -12.75
N PHE A 74 -21.51 10.62 -11.44
CA PHE A 74 -22.50 11.07 -10.45
C PHE A 74 -22.58 12.59 -10.34
N ILE A 75 -21.46 13.31 -10.42
CA ILE A 75 -21.44 14.77 -10.40
C ILE A 75 -22.19 15.34 -11.61
N GLU A 76 -22.02 14.77 -12.79
CA GLU A 76 -22.77 15.16 -13.99
C GLU A 76 -24.28 14.95 -13.82
N ALA A 77 -24.69 13.78 -13.28
CA ALA A 77 -26.09 13.49 -12.98
C ALA A 77 -26.69 14.49 -11.97
N ILE A 78 -25.90 14.94 -10.98
CA ILE A 78 -26.34 15.96 -10.02
C ILE A 78 -26.47 17.33 -10.69
N LYS A 79 -25.54 17.69 -11.59
CA LYS A 79 -25.54 18.97 -12.30
C LYS A 79 -26.76 19.15 -13.19
N GLU A 80 -27.30 18.07 -13.77
CA GLU A 80 -28.57 18.13 -14.53
C GLU A 80 -29.71 18.77 -13.73
N LYS A 81 -29.80 18.46 -12.42
CA LYS A 81 -30.82 19.05 -11.53
C LYS A 81 -30.34 20.30 -10.79
N LYS A 82 -29.04 20.42 -10.52
CA LYS A 82 -28.43 21.54 -9.78
C LYS A 82 -27.18 22.03 -10.51
N PRO A 83 -27.31 22.92 -11.50
CA PRO A 83 -26.19 23.30 -12.37
C PRO A 83 -25.06 24.05 -11.64
N ASN A 84 -25.35 24.76 -10.54
CA ASN A 84 -24.40 25.61 -9.82
C ASN A 84 -23.78 24.96 -8.56
N ILE A 85 -23.56 23.64 -8.56
CA ILE A 85 -22.95 22.94 -7.41
C ILE A 85 -21.43 23.10 -7.34
N ASN A 86 -20.89 23.23 -6.13
CA ASN A 86 -19.45 23.10 -5.91
C ASN A 86 -19.07 21.62 -5.87
N GLU A 87 -18.51 21.11 -6.97
CA GLU A 87 -18.17 19.71 -7.18
C GLU A 87 -17.27 19.14 -6.09
N LYS A 88 -16.25 19.88 -5.65
CA LYS A 88 -15.27 19.42 -4.65
C LYS A 88 -15.90 19.21 -3.27
N LYS A 89 -16.99 19.91 -2.99
CA LYS A 89 -17.74 19.78 -1.73
C LYS A 89 -18.80 18.67 -1.76
N GLN A 90 -19.07 18.08 -2.92
CA GLN A 90 -20.04 17.00 -3.03
C GLN A 90 -19.43 15.67 -2.57
N ILE A 91 -20.13 15.03 -1.63
CA ILE A 91 -19.84 13.71 -1.09
C ILE A 91 -20.85 12.75 -1.71
N ILE A 92 -20.35 11.74 -2.42
CA ILE A 92 -21.17 10.69 -3.02
C ILE A 92 -20.94 9.41 -2.23
N LEU A 93 -22.02 8.85 -1.71
CA LEU A 93 -22.08 7.63 -0.93
C LEU A 93 -22.72 6.54 -1.78
N VAL A 94 -21.95 5.50 -2.11
CA VAL A 94 -22.45 4.35 -2.88
C VAL A 94 -22.74 3.20 -1.93
N PRO A 95 -23.96 2.62 -1.95
CA PRO A 95 -24.29 1.50 -1.10
C PRO A 95 -23.53 0.25 -1.54
N LYS A 96 -23.00 -0.50 -0.58
CA LYS A 96 -22.37 -1.81 -0.80
C LYS A 96 -23.15 -2.88 -0.05
N LYS A 97 -23.54 -3.92 -0.77
CA LYS A 97 -24.24 -5.10 -0.23
C LYS A 97 -23.30 -6.27 0.09
N ASP A 98 -22.03 -6.16 -0.28
CA ASP A 98 -21.03 -7.16 0.05
C ASP A 98 -20.42 -6.88 1.44
N VAL A 99 -20.15 -7.95 2.19
CA VAL A 99 -19.41 -7.89 3.45
C VAL A 99 -18.05 -7.21 3.20
N PHE A 100 -17.68 -6.24 4.04
CA PHE A 100 -16.46 -5.43 3.91
C PHE A 100 -15.20 -6.27 3.63
N GLU A 101 -15.12 -7.49 4.18
CA GLU A 101 -14.01 -8.44 4.01
C GLU A 101 -13.75 -8.85 2.54
N LYS A 102 -14.78 -8.90 1.67
CA LYS A 102 -14.58 -9.24 0.26
C LYS A 102 -13.77 -8.20 -0.51
N ARG A 103 -13.65 -6.97 0.00
CA ARG A 103 -12.81 -5.91 -0.59
C ARG A 103 -11.32 -6.24 -0.50
N LEU A 104 -10.93 -7.11 0.44
CA LEU A 104 -9.58 -7.63 0.58
C LEU A 104 -9.33 -8.86 -0.33
N GLY A 105 -10.34 -9.35 -1.06
CA GLY A 105 -10.24 -10.39 -2.09
C GLY A 105 -9.29 -11.54 -1.78
N ASN A 106 -8.55 -12.00 -2.79
CA ASN A 106 -7.44 -12.94 -2.64
C ASN A 106 -6.14 -12.28 -2.15
N SER A 107 -6.17 -11.01 -1.75
CA SER A 107 -4.98 -10.28 -1.32
C SER A 107 -4.39 -10.86 -0.05
N PHE A 108 -5.21 -11.40 0.86
CA PHE A 108 -4.71 -12.11 2.04
C PHE A 108 -3.89 -13.35 1.65
N PRO A 109 -4.42 -14.36 0.92
CA PRO A 109 -3.63 -15.49 0.45
C PRO A 109 -2.39 -15.11 -0.38
N TRP A 110 -2.45 -14.04 -1.17
CA TRP A 110 -1.30 -13.55 -1.95
C TRP A 110 -0.24 -12.84 -1.10
N ILE A 111 -0.64 -12.04 -0.11
CA ILE A 111 0.26 -11.38 0.84
C ILE A 111 0.92 -12.43 1.73
N PHE A 112 0.13 -13.36 2.29
CA PHE A 112 0.66 -14.46 3.09
C PHE A 112 1.42 -15.49 2.24
N GLY A 113 1.06 -15.68 0.98
CA GLY A 113 1.77 -16.54 0.03
C GLY A 113 3.10 -15.95 -0.41
N SER A 114 3.15 -14.67 -0.77
CA SER A 114 4.40 -13.97 -1.10
C SER A 114 5.31 -13.80 0.12
N PHE A 115 4.73 -13.54 1.30
CA PHE A 115 5.44 -13.58 2.58
C PHE A 115 5.95 -14.98 2.91
N GLY A 116 5.11 -16.01 2.72
CA GLY A 116 5.46 -17.41 2.96
C GLY A 116 6.57 -17.90 2.04
N ILE A 117 6.55 -17.53 0.77
CA ILE A 117 7.60 -17.81 -0.20
C ILE A 117 8.88 -17.04 0.18
N GLY A 118 8.79 -15.76 0.52
CA GLY A 118 9.94 -14.96 0.94
C GLY A 118 10.57 -15.45 2.24
N ALA A 119 9.75 -15.78 3.23
CA ALA A 119 10.16 -16.38 4.50
C ALA A 119 10.70 -17.80 4.31
N PHE A 120 10.12 -18.59 3.40
CA PHE A 120 10.62 -19.92 3.05
C PHE A 120 11.94 -19.84 2.30
N ILE A 121 12.14 -18.87 1.40
CA ILE A 121 13.43 -18.65 0.74
C ILE A 121 14.47 -18.17 1.76
N LEU A 122 14.12 -17.26 2.68
CA LEU A 122 14.99 -16.84 3.78
C LEU A 122 15.32 -18.01 4.71
N LEU A 123 14.33 -18.80 5.12
CA LEU A 123 14.51 -20.03 5.89
C LEU A 123 15.36 -21.02 5.11
N ALA A 124 15.14 -21.20 3.81
CA ALA A 124 15.94 -22.07 2.96
C ALA A 124 17.38 -21.56 2.83
N MET A 125 17.61 -20.25 2.75
CA MET A 125 18.96 -19.67 2.75
C MET A 125 19.64 -19.81 4.12
N VAL A 126 18.89 -19.76 5.22
CA VAL A 126 19.37 -20.08 6.58
C VAL A 126 19.58 -21.59 6.77
N LEU A 127 18.75 -22.42 6.12
CA LEU A 127 18.77 -23.90 6.13
C LEU A 127 19.66 -24.50 5.03
N ILE A 128 20.32 -23.66 4.23
CA ILE A 128 21.49 -24.00 3.43
C ILE A 128 22.68 -23.34 4.13
N PRO A 129 23.12 -23.81 5.32
CA PRO A 129 24.34 -23.29 5.90
C PRO A 129 25.51 -23.97 5.16
N LYS A 130 26.63 -23.26 5.00
CA LYS A 130 27.91 -23.96 5.15
C LYS A 130 27.98 -24.31 6.63
N ILE A 131 27.43 -25.46 7.01
CA ILE A 131 27.40 -25.91 8.40
C ILE A 131 28.84 -26.08 8.85
N ASP A 132 29.27 -25.27 9.80
CA ASP A 132 30.40 -25.63 10.64
C ASP A 132 29.96 -26.85 11.47
N GLU A 133 30.53 -28.02 11.18
CA GLU A 133 30.19 -29.29 11.83
C GLU A 133 30.26 -29.21 13.36
N LYS A 134 31.01 -28.24 13.89
CA LYS A 134 31.16 -28.00 15.32
C LYS A 134 29.90 -27.36 15.94
N GLU A 135 29.28 -26.39 15.27
CA GLU A 135 28.05 -25.74 15.74
C GLU A 135 26.83 -26.67 15.67
N LEU A 136 26.70 -27.47 14.61
CA LEU A 136 25.61 -28.44 14.48
C LEU A 136 25.63 -29.48 15.62
N ASN A 137 26.83 -29.90 16.01
CA ASN A 137 27.03 -30.85 17.12
C ASN A 137 26.73 -30.21 18.49
N ASP A 138 26.95 -28.91 18.65
CA ASP A 138 26.60 -28.17 19.87
C ASP A 138 25.08 -27.91 19.97
N PHE A 139 24.41 -27.62 18.85
CA PHE A 139 22.94 -27.46 18.79
C PHE A 139 22.20 -28.78 19.06
N LYS A 140 22.66 -29.90 18.47
CA LYS A 140 22.10 -31.24 18.75
C LYS A 140 22.23 -31.66 20.23
N LYS A 141 23.13 -31.02 20.98
CA LYS A 141 23.31 -31.24 22.42
C LYS A 141 22.43 -30.33 23.29
N ASN A 142 21.49 -29.56 22.72
CA ASN A 142 20.64 -28.60 23.43
C ASN A 142 21.43 -27.65 24.34
N LYS A 143 22.64 -27.25 23.93
CA LYS A 143 23.37 -26.20 24.65
C LYS A 143 22.58 -24.88 24.49
N PRO A 144 22.31 -24.14 25.58
CA PRO A 144 21.70 -22.82 25.47
C PRO A 144 22.60 -21.90 24.62
N LEU A 145 21.97 -20.96 23.91
CA LEU A 145 22.66 -19.90 23.17
C LEU A 145 23.72 -19.27 24.07
N LYS A 146 24.96 -19.17 23.58
CA LYS A 146 26.05 -18.60 24.38
C LYS A 146 25.84 -17.10 24.48
N GLU A 147 26.33 -16.51 25.57
CA GLU A 147 26.31 -15.05 25.77
C GLU A 147 26.99 -14.31 24.60
N ASP A 148 27.95 -14.96 23.95
CA ASP A 148 28.65 -14.46 22.76
C ASP A 148 27.72 -14.35 21.53
N ASP A 149 26.79 -15.28 21.32
CA ASP A 149 25.84 -15.25 20.20
C ASP A 149 24.89 -14.04 20.31
N LEU A 150 24.45 -13.73 21.54
CA LEU A 150 23.62 -12.56 21.82
C LEU A 150 24.40 -11.25 21.63
N LYS A 151 25.68 -11.24 22.03
CA LYS A 151 26.59 -10.11 21.81
C LYS A 151 26.87 -9.88 20.33
N ASP A 152 26.94 -10.92 19.52
CA ASP A 152 27.12 -10.80 18.07
C ASP A 152 25.88 -10.21 17.39
N MET A 153 24.68 -10.63 17.81
CA MET A 153 23.42 -10.02 17.35
C MET A 153 23.32 -8.54 17.74
N ILE A 154 23.68 -8.19 18.97
CA ILE A 154 23.71 -6.79 19.44
C ILE A 154 24.84 -6.01 18.75
N GLY A 155 25.97 -6.66 18.46
CA GLY A 155 27.10 -6.10 17.73
C GLY A 155 26.73 -5.64 16.32
N PHE A 156 25.69 -6.24 15.73
CA PHE A 156 25.14 -5.83 14.46
C PHE A 156 24.47 -4.44 14.48
N LEU A 157 24.02 -4.00 15.66
CA LEU A 157 23.50 -2.65 15.89
C LEU A 157 24.59 -1.65 16.32
N ASN A 158 25.85 -2.08 16.44
CA ASN A 158 26.93 -1.22 16.89
C ASN A 158 27.44 -0.32 15.73
N PRO A 159 27.20 1.00 15.75
CA PRO A 159 27.64 1.92 14.71
C PRO A 159 29.16 2.13 14.68
N MET A 160 29.89 1.63 15.69
CA MET A 160 31.35 1.64 15.74
C MET A 160 31.99 0.30 15.31
N GLY A 161 31.18 -0.71 14.95
CA GLY A 161 31.65 -2.02 14.49
C GLY A 161 32.09 -2.04 13.03
N GLU A 162 32.19 -3.24 12.45
CA GLU A 162 32.61 -3.44 11.05
C GLU A 162 31.57 -2.92 10.04
N ASN A 163 30.28 -2.96 10.37
CA ASN A 163 29.16 -2.57 9.49
C ASN A 163 28.50 -1.25 9.95
N LYS A 164 29.28 -0.17 9.97
CA LYS A 164 28.87 1.13 10.53
C LYS A 164 27.63 1.71 9.86
N ALA A 165 27.59 1.72 8.52
CA ALA A 165 26.46 2.27 7.77
C ALA A 165 25.20 1.44 7.97
N THR A 166 25.33 0.11 7.96
CA THR A 166 24.22 -0.80 8.24
C THR A 166 23.63 -0.54 9.63
N ALA A 167 24.48 -0.48 10.65
CA ALA A 167 24.05 -0.17 12.02
C ALA A 167 23.38 1.21 12.12
N ILE A 168 23.94 2.25 11.50
CA ILE A 168 23.33 3.59 11.47
C ILE A 168 21.95 3.55 10.84
N LEU A 169 21.79 2.87 9.69
CA LEU A 169 20.49 2.79 9.01
C LEU A 169 19.47 2.02 9.85
N LEU A 170 19.86 0.91 10.49
CA LEU A 170 18.97 0.17 11.40
C LEU A 170 18.52 1.03 12.58
N LEU A 171 19.47 1.70 13.24
CA LEU A 171 19.19 2.58 14.37
C LEU A 171 18.27 3.74 13.98
N LEU A 172 18.47 4.36 12.82
CA LEU A 172 17.57 5.41 12.32
C LEU A 172 16.13 4.91 12.14
N ASN A 173 15.94 3.73 11.55
CA ASN A 173 14.61 3.15 11.38
C ASN A 173 13.94 2.84 12.74
N ILE A 174 14.71 2.33 13.72
CA ILE A 174 14.23 2.09 15.08
C ILE A 174 13.86 3.40 15.78
N ILE A 175 14.74 4.41 15.74
CA ILE A 175 14.52 5.72 16.37
C ILE A 175 13.27 6.40 15.80
N VAL A 176 13.13 6.43 14.47
CA VAL A 176 11.93 7.02 13.84
C VAL A 176 10.67 6.28 14.27
N PHE A 177 10.69 4.95 14.33
CA PHE A 177 9.53 4.19 14.80
C PHE A 177 9.20 4.42 16.28
N LEU A 178 10.22 4.61 17.13
CA LEU A 178 10.01 5.00 18.52
C LEU A 178 9.38 6.39 18.63
N ILE A 179 9.84 7.37 17.84
CA ILE A 179 9.24 8.70 17.77
C ILE A 179 7.76 8.58 17.35
N MET A 180 7.45 7.81 16.30
CA MET A 180 6.07 7.55 15.88
C MET A 180 5.22 6.98 17.03
N THR A 181 5.79 6.08 17.82
CA THR A 181 5.11 5.47 18.96
C THR A 181 4.84 6.49 20.08
N PHE A 182 5.82 7.34 20.40
CA PHE A 182 5.66 8.39 21.42
C PHE A 182 4.72 9.51 20.98
N ASP A 183 4.60 9.76 19.68
CA ASP A 183 3.62 10.69 19.08
C ASP A 183 2.20 10.10 19.05
N GLY A 184 2.00 8.87 19.54
CA GLY A 184 0.68 8.26 19.75
C GLY A 184 0.16 7.44 18.56
N LEU A 185 1.00 7.13 17.57
CA LEU A 185 0.58 6.29 16.45
C LEU A 185 0.37 4.84 16.88
N ASN A 186 -0.59 4.16 16.23
CA ASN A 186 -0.82 2.75 16.48
C ASN A 186 0.41 1.91 16.07
N ILE A 187 0.95 1.16 17.03
CA ILE A 187 2.16 0.34 16.84
C ILE A 187 1.93 -0.82 15.86
N VAL A 188 0.69 -1.30 15.73
CA VAL A 188 0.36 -2.48 14.92
C VAL A 188 -0.09 -2.08 13.51
N SER A 189 -0.99 -1.11 13.40
CA SER A 189 -1.60 -0.69 12.14
C SER A 189 -1.96 0.80 12.20
N PRO A 190 -0.99 1.71 12.01
CA PRO A 190 -1.26 3.13 11.89
C PRO A 190 -2.03 3.43 10.61
N THR A 191 -2.95 4.37 10.68
CA THR A 191 -3.80 4.77 9.56
C THR A 191 -2.99 5.52 8.50
N PRO A 192 -3.41 5.50 7.22
CA PRO A 192 -2.76 6.28 6.17
C PRO A 192 -2.69 7.78 6.48
N LYS A 193 -3.69 8.32 7.20
CA LYS A 193 -3.74 9.72 7.61
C LYS A 193 -2.63 10.03 8.61
N GLU A 194 -2.50 9.22 9.67
CA GLU A 194 -1.45 9.37 10.67
C GLU A 194 -0.06 9.27 10.04
N LEU A 195 0.15 8.28 9.16
CA LEU A 195 1.41 8.11 8.43
C LEU A 195 1.74 9.31 7.54
N LEU A 196 0.73 9.93 6.94
CA LEU A 196 0.92 11.11 6.11
C LEU A 196 1.25 12.35 6.96
N GLU A 197 0.62 12.53 8.12
CA GLU A 197 0.88 13.67 9.01
C GLU A 197 2.34 13.72 9.47
N ILE A 198 2.95 12.56 9.74
CA ILE A 198 4.35 12.45 10.18
C ILE A 198 5.38 12.46 9.03
N GLY A 199 4.94 12.55 7.77
CA GLY A 199 5.86 12.63 6.63
C GLY A 199 5.85 11.48 5.64
N GLY A 200 4.77 10.69 5.61
CA GLY A 200 4.54 9.68 4.58
C GLY A 200 4.48 10.29 3.18
N ASN A 201 4.78 9.48 2.17
CA ASN A 201 4.90 9.95 0.79
C ASN A 201 3.60 9.70 0.01
N ARG A 202 3.03 10.79 -0.53
CA ARG A 202 1.86 10.80 -1.42
C ARG A 202 2.02 11.90 -2.46
N ARG A 203 1.52 11.64 -3.67
CA ARG A 203 1.72 12.50 -4.85
C ARG A 203 1.24 13.94 -4.60
N PHE A 204 0.07 14.10 -4.00
CA PHE A 204 -0.55 15.41 -3.77
C PHE A 204 0.37 16.37 -2.99
N GLU A 205 0.90 15.92 -1.85
CA GLU A 205 1.77 16.73 -0.99
C GLU A 205 3.10 17.05 -1.68
N VAL A 206 3.71 16.06 -2.34
CA VAL A 206 4.98 16.25 -3.05
C VAL A 206 4.82 17.24 -4.20
N MET A 207 3.72 17.18 -4.96
CA MET A 207 3.43 18.13 -6.03
C MET A 207 3.12 19.54 -5.51
N ASN A 208 2.68 19.67 -4.25
CA ASN A 208 2.46 20.94 -3.57
C ASN A 208 3.73 21.49 -2.87
N GLY A 209 4.89 20.92 -3.12
CA GLY A 209 6.19 21.43 -2.65
C GLY A 209 6.77 20.71 -1.44
N GLU A 210 6.11 19.68 -0.91
CA GLU A 210 6.61 18.90 0.24
C GLU A 210 7.60 17.80 -0.19
N TYR A 211 8.65 18.18 -0.94
CA TYR A 211 9.63 17.23 -1.50
C TYR A 211 10.41 16.45 -0.45
N TRP A 212 10.51 16.99 0.77
CA TRP A 212 11.14 16.31 1.91
C TRP A 212 10.47 14.96 2.23
N ARG A 213 9.22 14.75 1.83
CA ARG A 213 8.49 13.48 1.96
C ARG A 213 9.10 12.33 1.20
N LEU A 214 9.80 12.62 0.10
CA LEU A 214 10.53 11.61 -0.68
C LEU A 214 11.64 10.96 0.15
N PHE A 215 12.22 11.73 1.08
CA PHE A 215 13.27 11.29 1.98
C PHE A 215 12.70 10.75 3.31
N SER A 216 11.81 11.48 3.98
CA SER A 216 11.29 11.05 5.30
C SER A 216 10.53 9.72 5.23
N SER A 217 9.78 9.49 4.16
CA SER A 217 9.01 8.25 3.98
C SER A 217 9.86 6.98 3.90
N MET A 218 11.18 7.11 3.69
CA MET A 218 12.13 6.00 3.71
C MET A 218 12.28 5.39 5.12
N PHE A 219 11.99 6.12 6.18
CA PHE A 219 12.21 5.68 7.58
C PHE A 219 10.92 5.46 8.37
N ILE A 220 9.78 5.89 7.82
CA ILE A 220 8.46 5.72 8.44
C ILE A 220 7.97 4.27 8.19
N HIS A 221 7.30 3.65 9.15
CA HIS A 221 6.80 2.27 9.00
C HIS A 221 5.32 2.13 9.34
N GLY A 222 4.62 1.35 8.53
CA GLY A 222 3.19 1.03 8.71
C GLY A 222 2.89 0.00 9.81
N GLY A 223 3.68 -0.03 10.89
CA GLY A 223 3.51 -0.94 12.03
C GLY A 223 4.76 -1.77 12.37
N LEU A 224 4.71 -2.44 13.53
CA LEU A 224 5.83 -3.16 14.13
C LEU A 224 6.31 -4.33 13.28
N LEU A 225 5.38 -5.11 12.71
CA LEU A 225 5.73 -6.21 11.81
C LEU A 225 6.45 -5.70 10.56
N HIS A 226 5.98 -4.56 10.02
CA HIS A 226 6.60 -3.93 8.86
C HIS A 226 8.02 -3.41 9.18
N LEU A 227 8.23 -2.82 10.37
CA LEU A 227 9.57 -2.46 10.85
C LEU A 227 10.46 -3.70 10.98
N PHE A 228 10.00 -4.74 11.67
CA PHE A 228 10.78 -5.95 11.94
C PHE A 228 11.30 -6.59 10.65
N MET A 229 10.43 -6.75 9.64
CA MET A 229 10.82 -7.30 8.34
C MET A 229 11.81 -6.40 7.59
N ASN A 230 11.67 -5.08 7.71
CA ASN A 230 12.63 -4.14 7.15
C ASN A 230 14.00 -4.25 7.81
N LEU A 231 14.06 -4.35 9.14
CA LEU A 231 15.33 -4.45 9.87
C LEU A 231 16.09 -5.73 9.50
N ILE A 232 15.41 -6.86 9.36
CA ILE A 232 16.04 -8.12 8.90
C ILE A 232 16.57 -7.97 7.48
N GLY A 233 15.73 -7.52 6.55
CA GLY A 233 16.12 -7.40 5.14
C GLY A 233 17.25 -6.38 4.94
N LEU A 234 17.14 -5.22 5.58
CA LEU A 234 18.14 -4.17 5.55
C LEU A 234 19.45 -4.64 6.18
N GLY A 235 19.38 -5.34 7.32
CA GLY A 235 20.55 -5.87 7.99
C GLY A 235 21.31 -6.85 7.11
N LEU A 236 20.67 -7.96 6.74
CA LEU A 236 21.32 -9.01 5.95
C LEU A 236 21.85 -8.49 4.61
N GLY A 237 21.05 -7.69 3.89
CA GLY A 237 21.46 -7.15 2.59
C GLY A 237 22.58 -6.12 2.70
N SER A 238 22.43 -5.15 3.61
CA SER A 238 23.36 -4.03 3.71
C SER A 238 24.69 -4.43 4.32
N SER A 239 24.72 -5.35 5.27
CA SER A 239 25.99 -5.82 5.85
C SER A 239 26.87 -6.53 4.82
N LEU A 240 26.27 -7.31 3.91
CA LEU A 240 27.00 -7.94 2.81
C LEU A 240 27.52 -6.88 1.82
N LEU A 241 26.69 -5.93 1.42
CA LEU A 241 27.11 -4.88 0.49
C LEU A 241 28.09 -3.90 1.12
N GLU A 242 28.01 -3.64 2.42
CA GLU A 242 28.95 -2.76 3.12
C GLU A 242 30.37 -3.31 3.07
N LYS A 243 30.53 -4.63 3.22
CA LYS A 243 31.83 -5.32 3.09
C LYS A 243 32.45 -5.17 1.70
N VAL A 244 31.62 -5.04 0.65
CA VAL A 244 32.07 -4.93 -0.74
C VAL A 244 32.27 -3.47 -1.17
N LEU A 245 31.37 -2.58 -0.76
CA LEU A 245 31.28 -1.20 -1.26
C LEU A 245 31.88 -0.17 -0.30
N GLY A 246 31.97 -0.50 0.99
CA GLY A 246 32.29 0.42 2.06
C GLY A 246 31.09 1.29 2.50
N SER A 247 31.13 1.77 3.74
CA SER A 247 30.03 2.43 4.44
C SER A 247 29.48 3.67 3.70
N VAL A 248 30.36 4.52 3.15
CA VAL A 248 29.94 5.78 2.50
C VAL A 248 29.13 5.50 1.23
N LYS A 249 29.60 4.56 0.39
CA LYS A 249 28.90 4.20 -0.86
C LYS A 249 27.57 3.53 -0.57
N LEU A 250 27.49 2.70 0.45
CA LEU A 250 26.23 2.09 0.88
C LEU A 250 25.18 3.15 1.25
N ILE A 251 25.55 4.17 2.04
CA ILE A 251 24.63 5.25 2.41
C ILE A 251 24.16 6.03 1.18
N ILE A 252 25.07 6.37 0.26
CA ILE A 252 24.72 7.09 -0.97
C ILE A 252 23.72 6.28 -1.80
N ILE A 253 24.01 4.99 -2.01
CA ILE A 253 23.11 4.08 -2.75
C ILE A 253 21.77 3.98 -2.05
N TYR A 254 21.76 3.88 -0.72
CA TYR A 254 20.52 3.84 0.05
C TYR A 254 19.67 5.11 -0.15
N ILE A 255 20.29 6.29 -0.07
CA ILE A 255 19.56 7.55 -0.25
C ILE A 255 19.03 7.68 -1.69
N VAL A 256 19.88 7.43 -2.70
CA VAL A 256 19.50 7.58 -4.10
C VAL A 256 18.40 6.59 -4.50
N CYS A 257 18.56 5.31 -4.16
CA CYS A 257 17.55 4.29 -4.47
C CYS A 257 16.24 4.56 -3.71
N GLY A 258 16.30 5.01 -2.46
CA GLY A 258 15.11 5.37 -1.69
C GLY A 258 14.33 6.52 -2.31
N ILE A 259 15.02 7.60 -2.72
CA ILE A 259 14.38 8.74 -3.40
C ILE A 259 13.78 8.31 -4.74
N LEU A 260 14.51 7.56 -5.56
CA LEU A 260 14.01 7.07 -6.85
C LEU A 260 12.78 6.18 -6.68
N ALA A 261 12.77 5.31 -5.66
CA ALA A 261 11.62 4.46 -5.37
C ALA A 261 10.43 5.27 -4.83
N SER A 262 10.67 6.33 -4.05
CA SER A 262 9.64 7.27 -3.61
C SER A 262 9.03 8.05 -4.77
N LEU A 263 9.85 8.46 -5.75
CA LEU A 263 9.39 9.10 -7.00
C LEU A 263 8.58 8.14 -7.87
N ALA A 264 9.06 6.90 -8.04
CA ALA A 264 8.32 5.87 -8.76
C ALA A 264 6.97 5.58 -8.07
N SER A 265 6.94 5.56 -6.73
CA SER A 265 5.72 5.34 -5.97
C SER A 265 4.65 6.40 -6.23
N ILE A 266 5.02 7.69 -6.28
CA ILE A 266 4.04 8.76 -6.55
C ILE A 266 3.66 8.84 -8.03
N TYR A 267 4.50 8.33 -8.93
CA TYR A 267 4.20 8.25 -10.35
C TYR A 267 3.17 7.13 -10.65
N TRP A 268 3.34 5.96 -10.04
CA TRP A 268 2.45 4.81 -10.23
C TRP A 268 1.19 4.83 -9.36
N HIS A 269 1.23 5.49 -8.20
CA HIS A 269 0.13 5.50 -7.24
C HIS A 269 -0.21 6.93 -6.83
N GLU A 270 -1.34 7.43 -7.34
CA GLU A 270 -1.74 8.83 -7.13
C GLU A 270 -2.28 9.09 -5.72
N ASN A 271 -2.98 8.12 -5.11
CA ASN A 271 -3.75 8.29 -3.87
C ASN A 271 -3.28 7.41 -2.70
N THR A 272 -2.17 6.68 -2.84
CA THR A 272 -1.68 5.76 -1.80
C THR A 272 -0.60 6.43 -0.96
N VAL A 273 -0.77 6.40 0.37
CA VAL A 273 0.30 6.80 1.30
C VAL A 273 1.31 5.67 1.37
N SER A 274 2.56 6.00 1.11
CA SER A 274 3.62 5.02 0.98
C SER A 274 4.72 5.28 2.01
N VAL A 275 5.11 4.24 2.75
CA VAL A 275 6.12 4.30 3.83
C VAL A 275 7.04 3.07 3.79
N GLY A 276 8.23 3.18 4.33
CA GLY A 276 9.15 2.06 4.59
C GLY A 276 10.38 2.01 3.69
N ALA A 277 11.49 1.53 4.28
CA ALA A 277 12.82 1.39 3.68
C ALA A 277 12.92 0.28 2.62
N SER A 278 11.98 -0.66 2.59
CA SER A 278 11.97 -1.86 1.73
C SER A 278 12.05 -1.54 0.25
N ARG A 279 11.60 -0.33 -0.11
CA ARG A 279 11.65 0.25 -1.46
C ARG A 279 13.07 0.49 -1.98
N CYS A 280 14.06 0.57 -1.09
CA CYS A 280 15.43 0.90 -1.44
C CYS A 280 16.27 -0.30 -1.91
N TYR A 281 15.98 -1.50 -1.41
CA TYR A 281 16.80 -2.70 -1.63
C TYR A 281 16.08 -3.80 -2.41
N PHE A 282 14.79 -4.00 -2.14
CA PHE A 282 14.08 -5.20 -2.57
C PHE A 282 13.66 -5.17 -4.06
N ARG A 283 13.46 -3.97 -4.64
CA ARG A 283 13.07 -3.85 -6.06
C ARG A 283 14.25 -3.98 -7.01
N ALA A 284 15.45 -3.53 -6.64
CA ALA A 284 16.64 -3.57 -7.48
C ALA A 284 17.25 -4.97 -7.61
N LEU A 285 17.19 -5.79 -6.55
CA LEU A 285 17.65 -7.18 -6.59
C LEU A 285 16.67 -8.11 -7.32
N TRP A 286 15.37 -7.79 -7.35
CA TRP A 286 14.34 -8.65 -7.97
C TRP A 286 14.13 -8.40 -9.47
N THR A 287 14.44 -7.19 -9.97
CA THR A 287 14.30 -6.87 -11.41
C THR A 287 15.21 -7.69 -12.34
N ASN A 288 16.24 -8.37 -11.82
CA ASN A 288 17.03 -9.31 -12.61
C ASN A 288 16.40 -10.71 -12.73
N PHE A 289 15.39 -11.05 -11.93
CA PHE A 289 14.73 -12.36 -11.99
C PHE A 289 13.40 -12.35 -12.76
N SER A 290 12.80 -11.19 -13.03
CA SER A 290 11.55 -11.09 -13.80
C SER A 290 11.73 -10.83 -15.31
N LEU A 291 12.98 -10.75 -15.80
CA LEU A 291 13.27 -10.70 -17.24
C LEU A 291 13.33 -12.10 -17.90
N TYR A 292 13.11 -13.16 -17.14
CA TYR A 292 12.94 -14.52 -17.64
C TYR A 292 11.64 -15.13 -17.12
N SER A 293 10.49 -14.66 -17.61
CA SER A 293 9.29 -15.47 -17.85
C SER A 293 8.26 -14.60 -18.56
N PHE A 294 7.91 -15.02 -19.77
CA PHE A 294 6.88 -14.47 -20.65
C PHE A 294 5.48 -14.53 -20.02
#